data_AF-A0A2S5C904-F1
#
_entry.id   AF-A0A2S5C904-F1
#
_cell.length_a   1.000
_cell.length_b   1.000
_cell.length_c   1.000
_cell.angle_alpha   90.00
_cell.angle_beta   90.00
_cell.angle_gamma   90.00
#
_symmetry.space_group_name_H-M   'P 1'
#
loop_
_entity.id
_entity.type
_entity.pdbx_description
1 polymer ?
#
loop_
_entity_poly.entity_id
_entity_poly.type
_entity_poly.pdbx_seq_one_letter_code
_entity_poly.pdbx_strand_id
1 'polypeptide(L)'
;MSDINYEYLNDVHYNFTSPLEDDTFFSLIPERNIPEFYSPIIDEENGLCIGYLNKGLSDLYDIYDYNGQYVTKMELPLEHPWIDPLDLVFAAALIYKAFRFGLFSFKAITQRGFFVEFESLLGDGIMNILRGRLNAGLSPEALKFTPKAAQHMKEPARYVPVYIQEKALRYGRRMPDLLRKSDLKTARYEIGIRRSRYNKNLGSYENKDYTLEVIVDERTWTITHFAYKD
;
A
#
# COMPACT_ATOMS: atom_id res chain seq x y z
N MET A 1 41.31 -7.17 2.09
CA MET A 1 40.06 -7.51 1.38
C MET A 1 39.29 -8.39 2.35
N SER A 2 38.34 -7.82 3.09
CA SER A 2 37.57 -8.57 4.09
C SER A 2 36.36 -9.17 3.40
N ASP A 3 36.33 -10.50 3.30
CA ASP A 3 35.14 -11.24 2.89
C ASP A 3 34.03 -10.97 3.90
N ILE A 4 33.04 -10.20 3.48
CA ILE A 4 31.81 -10.02 4.26
C ILE A 4 31.06 -11.33 4.13
N ASN A 5 31.09 -12.14 5.19
CA ASN A 5 30.29 -13.37 5.29
C ASN A 5 28.79 -13.01 5.30
N TYR A 6 28.15 -13.13 4.13
CA TYR A 6 26.73 -12.84 3.95
C TYR A 6 25.80 -13.81 4.70
N GLU A 7 26.31 -14.94 5.21
CA GLU A 7 25.50 -15.92 5.96
C GLU A 7 24.97 -15.39 7.30
N TYR A 8 25.67 -14.46 7.96
CA TYR A 8 25.25 -13.93 9.27
C TYR A 8 24.27 -12.75 9.19
N LEU A 9 24.02 -12.19 8.01
CA LEU A 9 23.09 -11.06 7.83
C LEU A 9 21.65 -11.50 7.49
N ASN A 10 21.45 -12.80 7.21
CA ASN A 10 20.17 -13.34 6.71
C ASN A 10 19.12 -13.63 7.79
N ASP A 11 19.39 -13.25 9.04
CA ASP A 11 18.45 -13.44 10.17
C ASP A 11 17.93 -12.12 10.76
N VAL A 12 18.31 -10.99 10.16
CA VAL A 12 17.80 -9.67 10.55
C VAL A 12 16.43 -9.46 9.94
N HIS A 13 15.41 -9.47 10.79
CA HIS A 13 14.06 -9.10 10.43
C HIS A 13 13.94 -7.58 10.49
N TYR A 14 13.47 -6.97 9.40
CA TYR A 14 13.26 -5.53 9.34
C TYR A 14 11.77 -5.23 9.50
N ASN A 15 11.46 -4.23 10.33
CA ASN A 15 10.14 -3.63 10.34
C ASN A 15 10.22 -2.27 9.63
N PHE A 16 9.33 -2.03 8.67
CA PHE A 16 9.31 -0.82 7.86
C PHE A 16 8.02 -0.07 8.11
N THR A 17 8.14 1.26 8.14
CA THR A 17 7.00 2.19 8.11
C THR A 17 7.20 3.08 6.89
N SER A 18 6.09 3.55 6.33
CA SER A 18 6.07 4.39 5.14
C SER A 18 6.85 5.68 5.39
N PRO A 19 7.85 6.01 4.54
CA PRO A 19 8.49 7.31 4.51
C PRO A 19 7.79 8.28 3.54
N LEU A 20 6.64 7.91 2.96
CA LEU A 20 5.92 8.74 2.00
C LEU A 20 5.24 9.94 2.68
N GLU A 21 4.92 10.97 1.90
CA GLU A 21 4.03 12.04 2.34
C GLU A 21 2.62 11.49 2.61
N ASP A 22 1.88 12.06 3.56
CA ASP A 22 0.54 11.61 3.99
C ASP A 22 -0.51 11.53 2.86
N ASP A 23 -0.27 12.22 1.75
CA ASP A 23 -1.14 12.23 0.57
C ASP A 23 -0.70 11.27 -0.54
N THR A 24 0.35 10.49 -0.29
CA THR A 24 1.03 9.65 -1.26
C THR A 24 1.00 8.19 -0.82
N PHE A 25 0.56 7.32 -1.71
CA PHE A 25 0.51 5.87 -1.46
C PHE A 25 0.77 5.07 -2.72
N PHE A 26 1.03 3.78 -2.53
CA PHE A 26 1.07 2.80 -3.61
C PHE A 26 -0.17 1.93 -3.63
N SER A 27 -0.56 1.42 -4.79
CA SER A 27 -1.52 0.35 -4.95
C SER A 27 -1.00 -0.68 -5.94
N LEU A 28 -1.50 -1.91 -5.83
CA LEU A 28 -1.47 -2.82 -6.98
C LEU A 28 -2.38 -2.26 -8.07
N ILE A 29 -2.12 -2.61 -9.32
CA ILE A 29 -3.08 -2.36 -10.40
C ILE A 29 -4.22 -3.36 -10.23
N PRO A 30 -5.47 -2.93 -9.96
CA PRO A 30 -6.58 -3.85 -9.80
C PRO A 30 -6.84 -4.60 -11.10
N GLU A 31 -7.00 -5.92 -11.01
CA GLU A 31 -7.33 -6.76 -12.16
C GLU A 31 -8.79 -6.59 -12.59
N ARG A 32 -9.65 -6.15 -11.66
CA ARG A 32 -11.05 -5.85 -11.93
C ARG A 32 -11.27 -4.35 -12.02
N ASN A 33 -12.23 -3.97 -12.84
CA ASN A 33 -12.68 -2.59 -12.92
C ASN A 33 -13.19 -2.14 -11.56
N ILE A 34 -12.47 -1.20 -10.96
CA ILE A 34 -12.98 -0.38 -9.87
C ILE A 34 -14.03 0.60 -10.44
N PRO A 35 -15.07 0.96 -9.67
CA PRO A 35 -16.04 1.96 -10.08
C PRO A 35 -15.36 3.27 -10.48
N GLU A 36 -15.92 4.03 -11.42
CA GLU A 36 -15.30 5.26 -11.96
C GLU A 36 -15.09 6.35 -10.88
N PHE A 37 -16.01 6.44 -9.92
CA PHE A 37 -15.92 7.38 -8.81
C PHE A 37 -15.64 6.63 -7.52
N TYR A 38 -14.39 6.57 -7.11
CA TYR A 38 -13.99 5.82 -5.92
C TYR A 38 -13.06 6.61 -5.03
N SER A 39 -12.92 6.10 -3.81
CA SER A 39 -12.06 6.65 -2.77
C SER A 39 -11.15 5.55 -2.27
N PRO A 40 -9.82 5.74 -2.29
CA PRO A 40 -8.91 4.73 -1.78
C PRO A 40 -9.03 4.64 -0.24
N ILE A 41 -8.98 3.41 0.27
CA ILE A 41 -8.80 3.11 1.69
C ILE A 41 -7.31 2.83 1.87
N ILE A 42 -6.59 3.67 2.62
CA ILE A 42 -5.12 3.72 2.62
C ILE A 42 -4.54 3.32 3.98
N ASP A 43 -3.89 2.17 4.07
CA ASP A 43 -3.02 1.85 5.20
C ASP A 43 -1.82 2.82 5.24
N GLU A 44 -1.92 3.87 6.06
CA GLU A 44 -0.93 4.94 6.15
C GLU A 44 0.40 4.46 6.74
N GLU A 45 0.37 3.51 7.67
CA GLU A 45 1.59 2.93 8.27
C GLU A 45 2.49 2.35 7.18
N ASN A 46 1.88 1.77 6.14
CA ASN A 46 2.57 1.16 5.02
C ASN A 46 2.52 2.01 3.73
N GLY A 47 1.78 3.11 3.69
CA GLY A 47 1.59 3.92 2.49
C GLY A 47 0.96 3.12 1.35
N LEU A 48 -0.08 2.31 1.66
CA LEU A 48 -0.64 1.29 0.78
C LEU A 48 -2.17 1.42 0.66
N CYS A 49 -2.69 1.43 -0.55
CA CYS A 49 -4.13 1.27 -0.79
C CYS A 49 -4.54 -0.19 -0.59
N ILE A 50 -5.45 -0.43 0.37
CA ILE A 50 -5.93 -1.78 0.75
C ILE A 50 -7.36 -2.05 0.29
N GLY A 51 -8.05 -1.04 -0.21
CA GLY A 51 -9.41 -1.16 -0.73
C GLY A 51 -9.93 0.13 -1.33
N TYR A 52 -11.17 0.10 -1.79
CA TYR A 52 -11.84 1.22 -2.41
C TYR A 52 -13.26 1.36 -1.86
N LEU A 53 -13.69 2.59 -1.68
CA LEU A 53 -15.05 2.96 -1.33
C LEU A 53 -15.71 3.64 -2.52
N ASN A 54 -16.92 3.22 -2.88
CA ASN A 54 -17.74 3.87 -3.89
C ASN A 54 -19.09 4.27 -3.29
N LYS A 55 -19.56 5.48 -3.59
CA LYS A 55 -20.93 5.89 -3.29
C LYS A 55 -21.83 5.34 -4.40
N GLY A 56 -22.65 4.35 -4.06
CA GLY A 56 -23.63 3.79 -4.97
C GLY A 56 -24.81 4.76 -5.19
N LEU A 57 -25.90 4.26 -5.78
CA LEU A 57 -27.14 5.03 -6.00
C LEU A 57 -27.99 5.21 -4.72
N SER A 58 -27.55 4.69 -3.57
CA SER A 58 -28.23 4.78 -2.27
C SER A 58 -27.36 5.53 -1.26
N ASP A 59 -27.89 5.78 -0.06
CA ASP A 59 -27.13 6.32 1.09
C ASP A 59 -26.10 5.32 1.69
N LEU A 60 -25.84 4.24 0.95
CA LEU A 60 -24.91 3.17 1.29
C LEU A 60 -23.64 3.31 0.46
N TYR A 61 -22.53 2.93 1.07
CA TYR A 61 -21.24 2.90 0.43
C TYR A 61 -20.82 1.46 0.17
N ASP A 62 -20.46 1.18 -1.08
CA ASP A 62 -19.90 -0.08 -1.51
C ASP A 62 -18.40 -0.11 -1.21
N ILE A 63 -17.94 -1.18 -0.56
CA ILE A 63 -16.53 -1.41 -0.25
C ILE A 63 -15.99 -2.52 -1.14
N TYR A 64 -14.83 -2.27 -1.72
CA TYR A 64 -14.07 -3.18 -2.55
C TYR A 64 -12.68 -3.38 -1.94
N ASP A 65 -12.07 -4.54 -2.17
CA ASP A 65 -10.69 -4.79 -1.77
C ASP A 65 -9.67 -4.20 -2.76
N TYR A 66 -8.39 -4.37 -2.45
CA TYR A 66 -7.26 -3.89 -3.25
C TYR A 66 -7.28 -4.35 -4.72
N ASN A 67 -7.97 -5.46 -5.03
CA ASN A 67 -8.08 -6.01 -6.39
C ASN A 67 -9.42 -5.65 -7.06
N GLY A 68 -10.21 -4.77 -6.45
CA GLY A 68 -11.51 -4.33 -6.95
C GLY A 68 -12.63 -5.33 -6.76
N GLN A 69 -12.49 -6.34 -5.88
CA GLN A 69 -13.61 -7.24 -5.58
C GLN A 69 -14.49 -6.68 -4.48
N TYR A 70 -15.80 -6.72 -4.69
CA TYR A 70 -16.77 -6.32 -3.67
C TYR A 70 -16.57 -7.10 -2.37
N VAL A 71 -16.65 -6.37 -1.26
CA VAL A 71 -16.50 -6.88 0.11
C VAL A 71 -17.84 -6.80 0.82
N THR A 72 -18.39 -5.59 0.97
CA THR A 72 -19.62 -5.33 1.72
C THR A 72 -20.18 -3.94 1.39
N LYS A 73 -21.38 -3.66 1.90
CA LYS A 73 -21.97 -2.33 2.00
C LYS A 73 -21.93 -1.81 3.43
N MET A 74 -21.92 -0.49 3.59
CA MET A 74 -22.06 0.16 4.89
C MET A 74 -22.90 1.44 4.81
N GLU A 75 -23.53 1.78 5.93
CA GLU A 75 -24.08 3.11 6.20
C GLU A 75 -23.01 3.94 6.90
N LEU A 76 -22.80 5.19 6.47
CA LEU A 76 -22.01 6.12 7.28
C LEU A 76 -22.86 6.57 8.48
N PRO A 77 -22.32 6.58 9.70
CA PRO A 77 -23.05 7.09 10.86
C PRO A 77 -23.49 8.54 10.65
N LEU A 78 -24.78 8.80 10.85
CA LEU A 78 -25.45 10.09 10.65
C LEU A 78 -25.06 11.18 11.69
N GLU A 79 -24.24 10.86 12.68
CA GLU A 79 -24.11 11.62 13.93
C GLU A 79 -22.97 12.67 13.98
N HIS A 80 -22.44 13.15 12.86
CA HIS A 80 -21.63 14.38 12.86
C HIS A 80 -22.48 15.58 12.40
N PRO A 81 -23.02 16.42 13.32
CA PRO A 81 -24.05 17.43 13.00
C PRO A 81 -23.58 18.60 12.12
N TRP A 82 -22.31 18.60 11.71
CA TRP A 82 -21.66 19.71 10.99
C TRP A 82 -21.25 19.33 9.56
N ILE A 83 -21.47 18.08 9.14
CA ILE A 83 -21.03 17.54 7.85
C ILE A 83 -22.25 16.92 7.15
N ASP A 84 -22.59 17.47 5.99
CA ASP A 84 -23.61 16.88 5.12
C ASP A 84 -23.04 15.60 4.47
N PRO A 85 -23.71 14.44 4.54
CA PRO A 85 -23.32 13.20 3.85
C PRO A 85 -23.14 13.35 2.33
N LEU A 86 -23.68 14.42 1.75
CA LEU A 86 -23.57 14.77 0.33
C LEU A 86 -22.33 15.63 0.01
N ASP A 87 -21.70 16.25 1.01
CA ASP A 87 -20.51 17.11 0.85
C ASP A 87 -19.19 16.33 0.88
N LEU A 88 -19.18 14.99 0.91
CA LEU A 88 -17.93 14.24 0.87
C LEU A 88 -17.31 14.26 -0.54
N VAL A 89 -16.34 15.15 -0.78
CA VAL A 89 -15.38 15.00 -1.91
C VAL A 89 -14.15 14.35 -1.34
N PHE A 90 -14.14 13.02 -1.44
CA PHE A 90 -13.11 12.16 -0.92
C PHE A 90 -11.71 12.62 -1.32
N ALA A 91 -11.00 13.16 -0.35
CA ALA A 91 -9.57 13.31 -0.45
C ALA A 91 -8.88 12.83 0.79
N ALA A 92 -7.87 12.00 0.59
CA ALA A 92 -6.90 11.64 1.59
C ALA A 92 -6.10 12.87 1.99
N ALA A 93 -5.93 13.08 3.30
CA ALA A 93 -4.62 13.27 3.96
C ALA A 93 -4.70 14.20 5.18
N LEU A 94 -4.37 13.69 6.37
CA LEU A 94 -3.47 14.26 7.40
C LEU A 94 -3.78 13.66 8.79
N ILE A 95 -2.92 12.80 9.34
CA ILE A 95 -2.95 12.38 10.76
C ILE A 95 -1.87 13.11 11.57
N TYR A 96 -2.26 13.65 12.74
CA TYR A 96 -1.34 14.20 13.72
C TYR A 96 -0.86 13.07 14.65
N LYS A 97 0.47 12.96 14.84
CA LYS A 97 1.18 12.03 15.73
C LYS A 97 0.39 11.63 16.99
N ALA A 98 0.00 10.36 17.08
CA ALA A 98 -0.28 9.68 18.35
C ALA A 98 0.77 8.58 18.56
N PHE A 99 1.88 8.97 19.17
CA PHE A 99 2.85 8.01 19.70
C PHE A 99 2.15 7.17 20.78
N ARG A 100 2.29 5.84 20.70
CA ARG A 100 2.32 4.86 21.82
C ARG A 100 1.10 3.97 22.12
N PHE A 101 -0.07 4.07 21.48
CA PHE A 101 -1.25 3.24 21.89
C PHE A 101 -2.17 2.65 20.80
N GLY A 102 -1.76 2.56 19.53
CA GLY A 102 -2.44 1.67 18.57
C GLY A 102 -3.86 2.06 18.14
N LEU A 103 -4.16 3.36 18.05
CA LEU A 103 -5.31 3.86 17.28
C LEU A 103 -4.76 4.61 16.05
N PHE A 104 -5.15 4.15 14.87
CA PHE A 104 -4.96 4.88 13.61
C PHE A 104 -6.28 5.61 13.29
N SER A 105 -6.23 6.70 12.52
CA SER A 105 -7.32 7.68 12.39
C SER A 105 -7.33 8.33 10.99
N PHE A 106 -7.65 7.60 9.92
CA PHE A 106 -7.69 8.11 8.53
C PHE A 106 -8.48 9.42 8.40
N LYS A 107 -8.14 10.36 7.50
CA LYS A 107 -8.99 11.56 7.24
C LYS A 107 -9.49 11.67 5.79
N ALA A 108 -10.81 11.80 5.61
CA ALA A 108 -11.48 12.16 4.36
C ALA A 108 -11.80 13.67 4.34
N ILE A 109 -11.53 14.35 3.23
CA ILE A 109 -11.88 15.77 3.06
C ILE A 109 -13.32 15.91 2.52
N THR A 110 -14.00 17.00 2.87
CA THR A 110 -15.29 17.39 2.30
C THR A 110 -15.11 18.44 1.18
N GLN A 111 -16.14 18.68 0.37
CA GLN A 111 -16.26 19.77 -0.61
C GLN A 111 -15.91 21.15 -0.03
N ARG A 112 -16.00 21.29 1.29
CA ARG A 112 -15.72 22.51 2.05
C ARG A 112 -14.35 22.52 2.74
N GLY A 113 -13.51 21.51 2.51
CA GLY A 113 -12.15 21.43 3.05
C GLY A 113 -12.05 20.93 4.50
N PHE A 114 -13.10 20.35 5.06
CA PHE A 114 -13.08 19.77 6.41
C PHE A 114 -12.64 18.31 6.38
N PHE A 115 -11.87 17.88 7.38
CA PHE A 115 -11.38 16.51 7.50
C PHE A 115 -12.30 15.64 8.39
N VAL A 116 -12.53 14.37 8.01
CA VAL A 116 -13.42 13.41 8.69
C VAL A 116 -12.67 12.11 8.97
N GLU A 117 -12.71 11.61 10.20
CA GLU A 117 -12.00 10.39 10.59
C GLU A 117 -12.66 9.11 10.00
N PHE A 118 -11.94 8.25 9.26
CA PHE A 118 -12.53 7.13 8.49
C PHE A 118 -12.46 5.75 9.18
N GLU A 119 -11.54 5.52 10.12
CA GLU A 119 -11.45 4.25 10.88
C GLU A 119 -12.70 4.05 11.75
N SER A 120 -13.16 5.13 12.38
CA SER A 120 -14.39 5.17 13.17
C SER A 120 -15.65 4.93 12.33
N LEU A 121 -15.58 5.10 11.00
CA LEU A 121 -16.69 4.89 10.08
C LEU A 121 -16.77 3.44 9.61
N LEU A 122 -15.64 2.86 9.17
CA LEU A 122 -15.60 1.48 8.64
C LEU A 122 -15.73 0.41 9.75
N GLY A 123 -15.18 0.69 10.93
CA GLY A 123 -15.05 -0.25 12.03
C GLY A 123 -14.00 -1.36 11.80
N ASP A 124 -13.52 -1.94 12.90
CA ASP A 124 -12.43 -2.94 12.91
C ASP A 124 -12.73 -4.17 12.05
N GLY A 125 -14.00 -4.58 11.94
CA GLY A 125 -14.41 -5.75 11.18
C GLY A 125 -14.10 -5.61 9.69
N ILE A 126 -14.43 -4.48 9.08
CA ILE A 126 -14.17 -4.22 7.66
C ILE A 126 -12.67 -4.12 7.41
N MET A 127 -11.95 -3.44 8.29
CA MET A 127 -10.50 -3.29 8.18
C MET A 127 -9.78 -4.65 8.24
N ASN A 128 -10.19 -5.52 9.15
CA ASN A 128 -9.65 -6.87 9.26
C ASN A 128 -9.96 -7.72 8.02
N ILE A 129 -11.14 -7.56 7.40
CA ILE A 129 -11.46 -8.24 6.14
C ILE A 129 -10.55 -7.74 5.01
N LEU A 130 -10.36 -6.43 4.86
CA LEU A 130 -9.49 -5.86 3.81
C LEU A 130 -8.05 -6.32 3.97
N ARG A 131 -7.49 -6.23 5.18
CA ARG A 131 -6.14 -6.73 5.49
C ARG A 131 -6.05 -8.25 5.28
N GLY A 132 -7.08 -9.00 5.66
CA GLY A 132 -7.15 -10.45 5.44
C GLY A 132 -7.10 -10.81 3.95
N ARG A 133 -7.86 -10.09 3.10
CA ARG A 133 -7.82 -10.29 1.65
C ARG A 133 -6.49 -9.86 1.04
N LEU A 134 -5.91 -8.75 1.50
CA LEU A 134 -4.57 -8.33 1.09
C LEU A 134 -3.53 -9.42 1.39
N ASN A 135 -3.58 -9.99 2.59
CA ASN A 135 -2.63 -11.00 3.05
C ASN A 135 -2.90 -12.40 2.48
N ALA A 136 -4.02 -12.60 1.78
CA ALA A 136 -4.36 -13.89 1.20
C ALA A 136 -3.25 -14.36 0.22
N GLY A 137 -2.74 -15.56 0.47
CA GLY A 137 -1.66 -16.20 -0.31
C GLY A 137 -0.24 -15.68 -0.04
N LEU A 138 -0.07 -14.74 0.89
CA LEU A 138 1.26 -14.28 1.33
C LEU A 138 1.86 -15.24 2.35
N SER A 139 3.19 -15.19 2.48
CA SER A 139 3.88 -15.99 3.50
C SER A 139 3.61 -15.42 4.90
N PRO A 140 3.45 -16.24 5.94
CA PRO A 140 3.48 -15.74 7.32
C PRO A 140 4.90 -15.32 7.74
N GLU A 141 5.93 -15.82 7.04
CA GLU A 141 7.32 -15.42 7.28
C GLU A 141 7.59 -14.06 6.65
N ALA A 142 8.16 -13.14 7.45
CA ALA A 142 8.54 -11.83 6.98
C ALA A 142 9.63 -11.92 5.90
N LEU A 143 9.52 -11.09 4.87
CA LEU A 143 10.55 -10.96 3.86
C LEU A 143 11.90 -10.54 4.45
N LYS A 144 12.95 -11.20 3.97
CA LYS A 144 14.34 -10.86 4.32
C LYS A 144 14.87 -9.83 3.35
N PHE A 145 15.69 -8.91 3.85
CA PHE A 145 16.30 -7.86 3.03
C PHE A 145 17.80 -7.82 3.27
N THR A 146 18.57 -7.62 2.20
CA THR A 146 19.96 -7.17 2.35
C THR A 146 20.00 -5.79 3.01
N PRO A 147 21.07 -5.44 3.75
CA PRO A 147 21.17 -4.12 4.40
C PRO A 147 20.97 -2.94 3.44
N LYS A 148 21.47 -3.07 2.20
CA LYS A 148 21.32 -2.04 1.16
C LYS A 148 19.87 -1.91 0.68
N ALA A 149 19.16 -3.02 0.47
CA ALA A 149 17.74 -2.99 0.12
C ALA A 149 16.91 -2.38 1.27
N ALA A 150 17.18 -2.79 2.52
CA ALA A 150 16.54 -2.24 3.69
C ALA A 150 16.81 -0.73 3.87
N GLN A 151 17.99 -0.24 3.48
CA GLN A 151 18.29 1.19 3.50
C GLN A 151 17.41 1.96 2.49
N HIS A 152 17.19 1.42 1.29
CA HIS A 152 16.33 2.04 0.29
C HIS A 152 14.86 2.13 0.72
N MET A 153 14.38 1.23 1.59
CA MET A 153 13.05 1.33 2.19
C MET A 153 12.88 2.56 3.10
N LYS A 154 13.97 3.23 3.49
CA LYS A 154 13.91 4.49 4.27
C LYS A 154 13.89 5.74 3.38
N GLU A 155 14.10 5.60 2.08
CA GLU A 155 14.16 6.70 1.14
C GLU A 155 12.79 6.85 0.43
N PRO A 156 12.06 7.97 0.57
CA PRO A 156 10.74 8.13 -0.05
C PRO A 156 10.72 7.92 -1.57
N ALA A 157 11.81 8.29 -2.25
CA ALA A 157 11.96 8.11 -3.69
C ALA A 157 12.19 6.65 -4.10
N ARG A 158 12.56 5.76 -3.19
CA ARG A 158 12.82 4.34 -3.48
C ARG A 158 11.84 3.40 -2.81
N TYR A 159 11.13 3.85 -1.79
CA TYR A 159 10.20 3.05 -1.01
C TYR A 159 9.13 2.35 -1.86
N VAL A 160 8.84 1.11 -1.51
CA VAL A 160 7.72 0.31 -2.01
C VAL A 160 7.19 -0.54 -0.84
N PRO A 161 5.88 -0.56 -0.55
CA PRO A 161 5.33 -1.34 0.56
C PRO A 161 5.72 -2.82 0.48
N VAL A 162 6.06 -3.42 1.63
CA VAL A 162 6.47 -4.83 1.73
C VAL A 162 5.43 -5.76 1.11
N TYR A 163 4.15 -5.52 1.38
CA TYR A 163 3.03 -6.28 0.80
C TYR A 163 3.05 -6.33 -0.73
N ILE A 164 3.39 -5.22 -1.39
CA ILE A 164 3.49 -5.18 -2.86
C ILE A 164 4.68 -6.00 -3.33
N GLN A 165 5.82 -5.95 -2.62
CA GLN A 165 6.99 -6.77 -2.94
C GLN A 165 6.69 -8.26 -2.78
N GLU A 166 5.96 -8.66 -1.73
CA GLU A 166 5.50 -10.06 -1.55
C GLU A 166 4.56 -10.49 -2.69
N LYS A 167 3.63 -9.63 -3.07
CA LYS A 167 2.72 -9.89 -4.21
C LYS A 167 3.49 -10.02 -5.53
N ALA A 168 4.57 -9.26 -5.72
CA ALA A 168 5.47 -9.44 -6.86
C ALA A 168 6.11 -10.83 -6.88
N LEU A 169 6.61 -11.31 -5.73
CA LEU A 169 7.22 -12.65 -5.62
C LEU A 169 6.21 -13.79 -5.80
N ARG A 170 4.96 -13.59 -5.38
CA ARG A 170 3.89 -14.61 -5.44
C ARG A 170 3.17 -14.66 -6.79
N TYR A 171 2.82 -13.50 -7.34
CA TYR A 171 1.91 -13.36 -8.48
C TYR A 171 2.53 -12.61 -9.65
N GLY A 172 3.68 -11.97 -9.45
CA GLY A 172 4.40 -11.29 -10.51
C GLY A 172 5.02 -12.25 -11.52
N ARG A 173 5.48 -11.68 -12.63
CA ARG A 173 6.17 -12.42 -13.68
C ARG A 173 7.62 -12.67 -13.28
N ARG A 174 8.01 -13.94 -13.15
CA ARG A 174 9.41 -14.34 -12.91
C ARG A 174 10.23 -14.25 -14.20
N MET A 175 11.36 -13.55 -14.11
CA MET A 175 12.31 -13.27 -15.18
C MET A 175 13.73 -13.64 -14.72
N PRO A 176 14.63 -14.02 -15.64
CA PRO A 176 16.06 -14.17 -15.30
C PRO A 176 16.66 -12.81 -14.91
N ASP A 177 17.49 -12.77 -13.86
CA ASP A 177 18.32 -11.58 -13.59
C ASP A 177 19.51 -11.57 -14.56
N LEU A 178 19.33 -10.87 -15.69
CA LEU A 178 20.34 -10.76 -16.75
C LEU A 178 21.38 -9.65 -16.49
N LEU A 179 21.17 -8.80 -15.48
CA LEU A 179 21.92 -7.55 -15.31
C LEU A 179 23.06 -7.63 -14.28
N ARG A 180 23.03 -8.60 -13.35
CA ARG A 180 24.07 -8.70 -12.32
C ARG A 180 25.16 -9.70 -12.66
N LYS A 181 26.39 -9.20 -12.75
CA LYS A 181 27.67 -9.95 -12.76
C LYS A 181 28.05 -10.47 -11.37
N SER A 182 27.10 -10.98 -10.59
CA SER A 182 27.39 -11.53 -9.26
C SER A 182 27.29 -13.05 -9.30
N ASP A 183 28.14 -13.74 -8.55
CA ASP A 183 28.12 -15.21 -8.44
C ASP A 183 26.82 -15.75 -7.81
N LEU A 184 25.98 -14.87 -7.25
CA LEU A 184 24.65 -15.19 -6.74
C LEU A 184 23.66 -15.32 -7.91
N LYS A 185 23.17 -16.55 -8.13
CA LYS A 185 22.01 -16.82 -8.99
C LYS A 185 20.77 -16.19 -8.34
N THR A 186 20.37 -15.02 -8.82
CA THR A 186 19.17 -14.33 -8.38
C THR A 186 18.09 -14.39 -9.45
N ALA A 187 16.83 -14.22 -9.03
CA ALA A 187 15.69 -14.12 -9.93
C ALA A 187 15.05 -12.74 -9.80
N ARG A 188 14.49 -12.24 -10.90
CA ARG A 188 13.76 -10.97 -10.93
C ARG A 188 12.26 -11.25 -11.06
N TYR A 189 11.45 -10.57 -10.26
CA TYR A 189 10.00 -10.65 -10.30
C TYR A 189 9.44 -9.28 -10.66
N GLU A 190 8.50 -9.25 -11.59
CA GLU A 190 7.92 -8.02 -12.12
C GLU A 190 6.41 -7.97 -11.87
N ILE A 191 5.90 -6.84 -11.37
CA ILE A 191 4.45 -6.60 -11.20
C ILE A 191 4.12 -5.14 -11.49
N GLY A 192 2.91 -4.89 -12.01
CA GLY A 192 2.39 -3.54 -12.21
C GLY A 192 1.95 -2.93 -10.88
N ILE A 193 2.32 -1.68 -10.65
CA ILE A 193 1.95 -0.91 -9.46
C ILE A 193 1.54 0.51 -9.88
N ARG A 194 0.76 1.18 -9.03
CA ARG A 194 0.42 2.60 -9.17
C ARG A 194 0.92 3.36 -7.96
N ARG A 195 1.52 4.51 -8.18
CA ARG A 195 1.75 5.52 -7.15
C ARG A 195 0.75 6.64 -7.35
N SER A 196 0.04 6.97 -6.29
CA SER A 196 -1.00 8.00 -6.28
C SER A 196 -0.59 9.09 -5.31
N ARG A 197 -0.77 10.35 -5.72
CA ARG A 197 -0.58 11.53 -4.86
C ARG A 197 -1.79 12.45 -4.96
N TYR A 198 -2.35 12.86 -3.84
CA TYR A 198 -3.49 13.78 -3.88
C TYR A 198 -3.05 15.20 -4.24
N ASN A 199 -3.62 15.77 -5.31
CA ASN A 199 -3.43 17.16 -5.67
C ASN A 199 -4.58 18.02 -5.11
N LYS A 200 -4.29 18.74 -4.03
CA LYS A 200 -5.24 19.63 -3.34
C LYS A 200 -5.79 20.75 -4.22
N ASN A 201 -5.05 21.19 -5.24
CA ASN A 201 -5.50 22.25 -6.14
C ASN A 201 -6.50 21.72 -7.18
N LEU A 202 -6.32 20.47 -7.63
CA LEU A 202 -7.18 19.83 -8.62
C LEU A 202 -8.34 19.05 -8.01
N GLY A 203 -8.30 18.81 -6.70
CA GLY A 203 -9.32 18.02 -6.02
C GLY A 203 -9.25 16.53 -6.36
N SER A 204 -8.14 16.03 -6.92
CA SER A 204 -8.03 14.69 -7.51
C SER A 204 -6.66 14.06 -7.31
N TYR A 205 -6.54 12.74 -7.54
CA TYR A 205 -5.27 12.04 -7.46
C TYR A 205 -4.48 12.13 -8.77
N GLU A 206 -3.22 12.49 -8.65
CA GLU A 206 -2.20 12.29 -9.68
C GLU A 206 -1.72 10.85 -9.60
N ASN A 207 -2.07 10.06 -10.61
CA ASN A 207 -1.73 8.65 -10.69
C ASN A 207 -0.60 8.43 -11.69
N LYS A 208 0.41 7.65 -11.29
CA LYS A 208 1.47 7.20 -12.18
C LYS A 208 1.71 5.71 -12.01
N ASP A 209 1.62 4.99 -13.12
CA ASP A 209 1.82 3.54 -13.17
C ASP A 209 3.28 3.22 -13.42
N TYR A 210 3.77 2.16 -12.78
CA TYR A 210 5.13 1.69 -12.88
C TYR A 210 5.17 0.17 -12.94
N THR A 211 6.26 -0.36 -13.48
CA THR A 211 6.63 -1.76 -13.28
C THR A 211 7.59 -1.85 -12.11
N LEU A 212 7.19 -2.54 -11.04
CA LEU A 212 8.07 -2.91 -9.94
C LEU A 212 8.91 -4.12 -10.33
N GLU A 213 10.22 -4.03 -10.16
CA GLU A 213 11.16 -5.13 -10.21
C GLU A 213 11.63 -5.47 -8.79
N VAL A 214 11.53 -6.73 -8.40
CA VAL A 214 12.06 -7.26 -7.13
C VAL A 214 13.07 -8.36 -7.44
N ILE A 215 14.31 -8.20 -6.96
CA ILE A 215 15.40 -9.16 -7.19
C ILE A 215 15.68 -9.92 -5.90
N VAL A 216 15.57 -11.25 -5.96
CA VAL A 216 15.66 -12.15 -4.80
C VAL A 216 16.75 -13.21 -5.00
N ASP A 217 17.46 -13.57 -3.92
CA ASP A 217 18.19 -14.83 -3.82
C ASP A 217 17.20 -15.93 -3.42
N GLU A 218 16.77 -16.75 -4.38
CA GLU A 218 15.73 -17.77 -4.17
C GLU A 218 16.15 -18.89 -3.20
N ARG A 219 17.45 -19.03 -2.89
CA ARG A 219 17.90 -20.01 -1.89
C ARG A 219 17.51 -19.61 -0.47
N THR A 220 17.49 -18.30 -0.20
CA THR A 220 17.22 -17.74 1.13
C THR A 220 15.98 -16.86 1.18
N TRP A 221 15.34 -16.64 0.02
CA TRP A 221 14.23 -15.70 -0.18
C TRP A 221 14.54 -14.27 0.31
N THR A 222 15.81 -13.85 0.14
CA THR A 222 16.28 -12.53 0.55
C THR A 222 16.21 -11.54 -0.60
N ILE A 223 15.50 -10.43 -0.42
CA ILE A 223 15.46 -9.31 -1.35
C ILE A 223 16.82 -8.60 -1.36
N THR A 224 17.48 -8.68 -2.51
CA THR A 224 18.81 -8.10 -2.73
C THR A 224 18.72 -6.72 -3.39
N HIS A 225 17.62 -6.44 -4.08
CA HIS A 225 17.33 -5.16 -4.72
C HIS A 225 15.87 -5.07 -5.10
N PHE A 226 15.36 -3.85 -5.22
CA PHE A 226 14.08 -3.57 -5.84
C PHE A 226 14.14 -2.15 -6.44
N ALA A 227 13.38 -1.94 -7.50
CA ALA A 227 13.23 -0.66 -8.16
C ALA A 227 11.91 -0.64 -8.93
N TYR A 228 11.29 0.52 -9.06
CA TYR A 228 10.14 0.70 -9.94
C TYR A 228 10.52 1.64 -11.08
N LYS A 229 10.04 1.35 -12.28
CA LYS A 229 10.36 2.06 -13.52
C LYS A 229 9.10 2.38 -14.31
N ASP A 230 9.14 3.48 -15.05
CA ASP A 230 8.10 3.90 -16.00
C ASP A 230 7.94 2.88 -17.14
#